data_AF-A0A2N6FEM7-F1
#
_entry.id   AF-A0A2N6FEM7-F1
#
_cell.length_a   1.000
_cell.length_b   1.000
_cell.length_c   1.000
_cell.angle_alpha   90.00
_cell.angle_beta   90.00
_cell.angle_gamma   90.00
#
_symmetry.space_group_name_H-M   'P 1'
#
loop_
_entity.id
_entity.type
_entity.pdbx_description
1 polymer ?
#
loop_
_entity_poly.entity_id
_entity_poly.type
_entity_poly.pdbx_seq_one_letter_code
_entity_poly.pdbx_strand_id
1 'polypeptide(L)' 'MGIVYSSEHGKMCPGCDQPIKQCRCKKKAAAPVGDGVVRVLRQTKGRKGAGVSLVTGVP' A
#
# COMPACT_ATOMS: atom_id res chain seq x y z
N MET A 1 19.19 -27.26 30.69
CA MET A 1 17.92 -26.68 31.17
C MET A 1 17.66 -25.39 30.41
N GLY A 2 16.80 -25.42 29.40
CA GLY A 2 16.46 -24.26 28.58
C GLY A 2 15.37 -23.43 29.26
N ILE A 3 15.65 -22.15 29.49
CA ILE A 3 14.69 -21.18 30.02
C ILE A 3 13.65 -20.88 28.94
N VAL A 4 12.46 -21.46 29.11
CA VAL A 4 11.30 -21.15 28.27
C VAL A 4 10.60 -19.94 28.89
N TYR A 5 10.81 -18.76 28.30
CA TYR A 5 10.04 -17.57 28.67
C TYR A 5 8.72 -17.59 27.92
N SER A 6 7.65 -18.06 28.58
CA SER A 6 6.29 -17.83 28.11
C SER A 6 5.93 -16.38 28.39
N SER A 7 5.99 -15.52 27.37
CA SER A 7 5.38 -14.20 27.47
C SER A 7 3.86 -14.37 27.62
N GLU A 8 3.24 -13.55 28.46
CA GLU A 8 1.79 -13.55 28.76
C GLU A 8 0.92 -13.35 27.51
N HIS A 9 1.53 -13.06 26.35
CA HIS A 9 0.88 -12.65 25.12
C HIS A 9 1.02 -13.69 24.00
N GLY A 10 0.84 -14.98 24.31
CA GLY A 10 0.62 -16.04 23.32
C GLY A 10 1.61 -16.02 22.14
N LYS A 11 1.09 -16.15 20.91
CA LYS A 11 1.95 -16.13 19.71
C LYS A 11 2.44 -14.71 19.40
N MET A 12 3.75 -14.54 19.32
CA MET A 12 4.43 -13.32 18.88
C MET A 12 4.67 -13.34 17.36
N CYS A 13 4.63 -12.18 16.71
CA CYS A 13 4.92 -12.06 15.29
C CYS A 13 6.45 -12.08 15.04
N PRO A 14 6.99 -13.01 14.23
CA PRO A 14 8.44 -13.13 14.01
C PRO A 14 9.04 -11.98 13.15
N GLY A 15 8.21 -11.08 12.62
CA GLY A 15 8.67 -9.94 11.83
C GLY A 15 8.69 -8.61 12.58
N CYS A 16 7.99 -8.49 13.72
CA CYS A 16 7.93 -7.22 14.47
C CYS A 16 7.92 -7.39 16.00
N ASP A 17 8.06 -8.61 16.50
CA ASP A 17 8.13 -8.96 17.93
C ASP A 17 6.98 -8.40 18.79
N GLN A 18 5.84 -8.12 18.15
CA GLN A 18 4.60 -7.73 18.81
C GLN A 18 3.65 -8.94 18.88
N PRO A 19 2.75 -8.98 19.88
CA PRO A 19 1.68 -9.98 19.93
C PRO A 19 0.91 -9.96 18.61
N ILE A 20 0.50 -11.13 18.09
CA ILE A 20 -0.19 -11.21 16.77
C ILE A 20 -1.39 -10.25 16.68
N LYS A 21 -2.12 -10.02 17.79
CA LYS A 21 -3.24 -9.06 17.86
C LYS A 21 -2.83 -7.61 17.61
N GLN A 22 -1.58 -7.25 17.90
CA GLN A 22 -1.01 -5.91 17.71
C GLN A 22 -0.02 -5.87 16.53
N CYS A 23 0.06 -6.94 15.73
CA CYS A 23 1.02 -7.06 14.64
C CYS A 23 0.88 -5.92 13.62
N ARG A 24 1.96 -5.15 13.46
CA ARG A 24 2.03 -4.08 12.45
C ARG A 24 2.52 -4.54 11.08
N CYS A 25 3.11 -5.74 10.95
CA CYS A 25 3.61 -6.25 9.66
C CYS A 25 2.52 -6.35 8.58
N LYS A 26 1.26 -6.56 8.98
CA LYS A 26 0.10 -6.61 8.08
C LYS A 26 -0.78 -5.35 8.13
N LYS A 27 -0.32 -4.24 8.73
CA LYS A 27 -1.00 -2.96 8.55
C LYS A 27 -0.87 -2.59 7.08
N LYS A 28 -1.84 -3.01 6.27
CA LYS A 28 -1.99 -2.58 4.88
C LYS A 28 -1.94 -1.05 4.92
N ALA A 29 -1.06 -0.47 4.11
CA ALA A 29 -1.15 0.94 3.80
C ALA A 29 -2.61 1.22 3.41
N ALA A 30 -3.19 2.28 3.96
CA ALA A 30 -4.54 2.68 3.61
C ALA A 30 -4.66 2.68 2.09
N ALA A 31 -5.74 2.09 1.57
CA ALA A 31 -5.98 2.11 0.14
C ALA A 31 -5.84 3.56 -0.35
N PRO A 32 -5.12 3.81 -1.45
CA PRO A 32 -4.98 5.16 -1.97
C PRO A 32 -6.37 5.80 -2.10
N VAL A 33 -6.49 7.05 -1.65
CA VAL A 33 -7.76 7.78 -1.68
C VAL A 33 -8.09 8.09 -3.15
N GLY A 34 -8.95 7.29 -3.75
CA GLY A 34 -9.43 7.46 -5.11
C GLY A 34 -10.17 6.24 -5.64
N ASP A 35 -10.96 6.42 -6.69
CA ASP A 35 -11.81 5.37 -7.27
C ASP A 35 -11.02 4.25 -7.99
N GLY A 36 -9.68 4.35 -8.03
CA GLY A 36 -8.82 3.46 -8.81
C GLY A 36 -8.96 3.60 -10.33
N VAL A 37 -9.78 4.55 -10.79
CA VAL A 37 -10.05 4.79 -12.22
C VAL A 37 -9.04 5.76 -12.80
N VAL A 38 -8.08 5.21 -13.54
CA VAL A 38 -7.15 5.98 -14.37
C VAL A 38 -7.82 6.31 -15.70
N ARG A 39 -7.85 7.61 -16.06
CA ARG A 39 -8.41 8.11 -17.31
C ARG A 39 -7.28 8.58 -18.22
N VAL A 40 -7.27 8.07 -19.45
CA VAL A 40 -6.26 8.39 -20.47
C VAL A 40 -6.92 9.06 -21.66
N LEU A 41 -6.44 10.24 -22.05
CA LEU A 41 -6.99 11.04 -23.15
C LEU A 41 -5.90 11.44 -24.14
N ARG A 42 -6.20 11.39 -25.44
CA ARG A 42 -5.32 11.93 -26.48
C ARG A 42 -5.57 13.43 -26.63
N GLN A 43 -4.52 14.24 -26.48
CA GLN A 43 -4.55 15.68 -26.69
C GLN A 43 -3.56 16.09 -27.80
N THR A 44 -4.05 16.84 -28.78
CA THR A 44 -3.25 17.37 -29.91
C THR A 44 -3.28 18.90 -29.99
N LYS A 45 -4.11 19.55 -29.16
CA LYS A 45 -4.29 21.00 -29.13
C LYS A 45 -2.98 21.71 -28.78
N GLY A 46 -2.60 22.71 -29.58
CA GLY A 46 -1.41 23.53 -29.36
C GLY A 46 -0.06 22.86 -29.68
N ARG A 47 -0.07 21.62 -30.19
CA ARG A 47 1.15 20.82 -30.41
C ARG A 47 1.49 20.59 -31.88
N LYS A 48 1.04 21.48 -32.78
CA LYS A 48 1.32 21.41 -34.24
C LYS A 48 1.01 20.02 -34.85
N GLY A 49 -0.05 19.36 -34.37
CA GLY A 49 -0.45 18.02 -34.84
C GLY A 49 0.17 16.84 -34.09
N ALA A 50 1.21 17.05 -33.27
CA ALA A 50 1.76 15.99 -32.43
C ALA A 50 0.79 15.64 -31.29
N GLY A 51 0.42 14.36 -31.19
CA GLY A 51 -0.45 13.87 -30.12
C GLY A 51 0.33 13.55 -28.85
N VAL A 52 -0.22 13.92 -27.71
CA VAL A 52 0.26 13.52 -26.38
C VAL A 52 -0.86 12.85 -25.60
N SER A 53 -0.52 11.95 -24.69
CA SER A 53 -1.48 11.27 -23.81
C SER A 53 -1.51 11.97 -22.46
N LEU A 54 -2.67 12.49 -22.06
CA LEU A 54 -2.91 12.94 -20.70
C LEU A 54 -3.43 11.78 -19.86
N VAL A 55 -2.79 11.58 -18.71
CA VAL A 55 -3.18 10.57 -17.72
C VAL A 55 -3.67 11.30 -16.49
N THR A 56 -4.86 10.96 -16.01
CA THR A 56 -5.52 11.58 -14.84
C THR A 56 -6.15 10.51 -13.96
N GLY A 57 -6.39 10.79 -12.68
CA GLY A 57 -6.95 9.80 -11.75
C GLY A 57 -5.94 8.76 -11.25
N VAL A 58 -4.64 9.09 -11.30
CA VAL A 58 -3.59 8.35 -10.59
C VAL A 58 -3.52 8.87 -9.15
N PRO A 59 -3.49 7.99 -8.14
CA PRO A 59 -3.27 8.38 -6.74
C PRO A 59 -1.82 8.81 -6.46
#